data_AF-H2J4N5-F1
#
_entry.id   AF-H2J4N5-F1
#
_cell.length_a   1.000
_cell.length_b   1.000
_cell.length_c   1.000
_cell.angle_alpha   90.00
_cell.angle_beta   90.00
_cell.angle_gamma   90.00
#
_symmetry.space_group_name_H-M   'P 1'
#
loop_
_entity.id
_entity.type
_entity.pdbx_description
1 polymer ?
#
loop_
_entity_poly.entity_id
_entity_poly.type
_entity_poly.pdbx_seq_one_letter_code
_entity_poly.pdbx_strand_id
1 'polypeptide(L)'
;MRRRDKFGVDIKIFAQLNLVYFFALTVLANIFVGYIIGYILSSITHAEVWKIIFLFLGIISGLYQGIMELMKEAEKQDNEFKQQRNRQTTTGKNEGNSD
;
A
#
# COMPACT_ATOMS: atom_id res chain seq x y z
N MET A 1 35.63 -12.23 11.73
CA MET A 1 34.52 -11.37 12.25
C MET A 1 33.56 -11.07 11.11
N ARG A 2 32.39 -11.72 11.06
CA ARG A 2 31.35 -11.45 10.05
C ARG A 2 30.50 -10.27 10.52
N ARG A 3 30.64 -9.10 9.89
CA ARG A 3 29.61 -8.04 9.95
C ARG A 3 28.57 -8.35 8.87
N ARG A 4 27.34 -8.71 9.26
CA ARG A 4 26.21 -8.99 8.36
C ARG A 4 24.95 -8.33 8.91
N ASP A 5 24.94 -7.00 9.08
CA ASP A 5 23.81 -6.40 9.80
C ASP A 5 23.56 -4.90 9.47
N LYS A 6 23.81 -4.47 8.23
CA LYS A 6 23.26 -3.19 7.71
C LYS A 6 22.31 -3.32 6.51
N PHE A 7 22.44 -4.37 5.70
CA PHE A 7 21.64 -4.55 4.48
C PHE A 7 20.13 -4.75 4.72
N GLY A 8 19.72 -5.23 5.89
CA GLY A 8 18.30 -5.50 6.19
C GLY A 8 17.48 -4.28 6.61
N VAL A 9 18.13 -3.19 7.03
CA VAL A 9 17.45 -1.96 7.46
C VAL A 9 17.04 -1.15 6.23
N ASP A 10 17.96 -0.98 5.29
CA ASP A 10 17.73 -0.17 4.08
C ASP A 10 16.53 -0.67 3.26
N ILE A 11 16.41 -1.99 3.05
CA ILE A 11 15.34 -2.59 2.23
C ILE A 11 13.94 -2.35 2.83
N LYS A 12 13.81 -2.37 4.16
CA LYS A 12 12.52 -2.13 4.83
C LYS A 12 12.08 -0.67 4.73
N ILE A 13 13.02 0.28 4.86
CA ILE A 13 12.74 1.70 4.66
C ILE A 13 12.34 1.98 3.20
N PHE A 14 13.00 1.38 2.21
CA PHE A 14 12.62 1.54 0.81
C PHE A 14 11.22 0.99 0.51
N ALA A 15 10.85 -0.16 1.07
CA ALA A 15 9.52 -0.73 0.90
C ALA A 15 8.42 0.14 1.52
N GLN A 16 8.66 0.69 2.72
CA GLN A 16 7.71 1.61 3.38
C GLN A 16 7.54 2.92 2.61
N LEU A 17 8.63 3.49 2.08
CA LEU A 17 8.57 4.70 1.26
C LEU A 17 7.77 4.48 -0.02
N ASN A 18 8.03 3.37 -0.71
CA ASN A 18 7.36 3.02 -1.96
C ASN A 18 5.84 2.89 -1.76
N LEU A 19 5.44 2.25 -0.67
CA LEU A 19 4.04 2.05 -0.31
C LEU A 19 3.32 3.39 -0.03
N VAL A 20 3.95 4.29 0.74
CA VAL A 20 3.40 5.64 1.00
C VAL A 20 3.33 6.47 -0.30
N TYR A 21 4.33 6.34 -1.17
CA TYR A 21 4.33 6.99 -2.47
C TYR A 21 3.17 6.53 -3.36
N PHE A 22 2.96 5.22 -3.47
CA PHE A 22 1.83 4.68 -4.23
C PHE A 22 0.49 5.12 -3.65
N PHE A 23 0.34 5.10 -2.33
CA PHE A 23 -0.86 5.64 -1.67
C PHE A 23 -1.12 7.10 -2.05
N ALA A 24 -0.11 7.97 -1.90
CA ALA A 24 -0.23 9.38 -2.23
C ALA A 24 -0.57 9.59 -3.72
N LEU A 25 0.08 8.83 -4.60
CA LEU A 25 -0.17 8.88 -6.04
C LEU A 25 -1.61 8.46 -6.37
N THR A 26 -2.10 7.35 -5.79
CA THR A 26 -3.46 6.84 -5.99
C THR A 26 -4.52 7.84 -5.52
N VAL A 27 -4.31 8.47 -4.35
CA VAL A 27 -5.24 9.48 -3.82
C VAL A 27 -5.24 10.72 -4.72
N LEU A 28 -4.06 11.25 -5.06
CA LEU A 28 -3.95 12.45 -5.90
C LEU A 28 -4.51 12.21 -7.30
N ALA A 29 -4.25 11.05 -7.91
CA ALA A 29 -4.79 10.69 -9.21
C ALA A 29 -6.33 10.62 -9.20
N ASN A 30 -6.93 10.00 -8.18
CA ASN A 30 -8.39 9.92 -8.07
C ASN A 30 -9.03 11.31 -7.83
N ILE A 31 -8.41 12.17 -7.01
CA ILE A 31 -8.85 13.56 -6.80
C ILE A 31 -8.80 14.32 -8.13
N PHE A 32 -7.72 14.18 -8.87
CA PHE A 32 -7.53 14.84 -10.17
C PHE A 32 -8.58 14.38 -11.19
N VAL A 33 -8.83 13.07 -11.29
CA VAL A 33 -9.85 12.49 -12.17
C VAL A 33 -11.24 12.96 -11.75
N GLY A 34 -11.57 12.92 -10.45
CA GLY A 34 -12.85 13.41 -9.92
C GLY A 34 -13.07 14.89 -10.23
N TYR A 35 -12.04 15.73 -10.08
CA TYR A 35 -12.10 17.14 -10.43
C TYR A 35 -12.33 17.37 -11.93
N ILE A 36 -11.61 16.66 -12.81
CA ILE A 36 -11.79 16.79 -14.27
C ILE A 36 -13.21 16.40 -14.68
N ILE A 37 -13.69 15.24 -14.20
CA ILE A 37 -15.03 14.77 -14.52
C ILE A 37 -16.07 15.75 -14.00
N GLY A 38 -15.92 16.22 -12.76
CA GLY A 38 -16.80 17.21 -12.16
C GLY A 38 -16.82 18.53 -12.94
N TYR A 39 -15.67 18.98 -13.42
CA TYR A 39 -15.55 20.20 -14.23
C TYR A 39 -16.25 20.06 -15.59
N ILE A 40 -16.00 18.97 -16.31
CA ILE A 40 -16.66 18.69 -17.60
C ILE A 40 -18.18 18.62 -17.42
N LEU A 41 -18.64 17.88 -16.40
CA LEU A 41 -20.06 17.68 -16.18
C LEU A 41 -20.78 18.97 -15.76
N SER A 42 -20.11 19.79 -14.94
CA SER A 42 -20.61 21.11 -14.55
C SER A 42 -20.69 22.07 -15.75
N SER A 43 -19.74 22.00 -16.69
CA SER A 43 -19.82 22.76 -17.93
C SER A 43 -21.04 22.40 -18.77
N ILE A 44 -21.46 21.13 -18.77
CA ILE A 44 -22.61 20.65 -19.55
C ILE A 44 -23.94 20.99 -18.85
N THR A 45 -24.01 20.82 -17.53
CA THR A 45 -25.26 20.97 -16.75
C THR A 45 -25.44 22.36 -16.12
N HIS A 46 -24.43 23.22 -16.20
CA HIS A 46 -24.37 24.56 -15.58
C HIS A 46 -24.58 24.57 -14.06
N ALA A 47 -24.51 23.40 -13.42
CA ALA A 47 -24.62 23.24 -11.98
C ALA A 47 -23.23 23.02 -11.38
N GLU A 48 -22.81 23.97 -10.56
CA GLU A 48 -21.55 23.93 -9.79
C GLU A 48 -21.49 22.73 -8.82
N VAL A 49 -22.66 22.25 -8.39
CA VAL A 49 -22.82 21.14 -7.44
C VAL A 49 -22.14 19.85 -7.94
N TRP A 50 -22.11 19.62 -9.25
CA TRP A 50 -21.45 18.43 -9.82
C TRP A 50 -19.94 18.43 -9.59
N LYS A 51 -19.28 19.58 -9.62
CA LYS A 51 -17.83 19.66 -9.32
C LYS A 51 -17.55 19.16 -7.91
N ILE A 52 -18.36 19.63 -6.95
CA ILE A 52 -18.21 19.30 -5.53
C ILE A 52 -18.48 17.81 -5.30
N ILE A 53 -19.60 17.28 -5.83
CA ILE A 53 -19.95 15.87 -5.69
C ILE A 53 -18.84 14.97 -6.24
N PHE A 54 -18.39 15.21 -7.48
CA PHE A 54 -17.35 14.37 -8.09
C PHE A 54 -15.98 14.52 -7.43
N LEU A 55 -15.67 15.69 -6.88
CA LEU A 55 -14.47 15.88 -6.07
C LEU A 55 -14.52 15.01 -4.80
N PHE A 56 -15.64 15.01 -4.08
CA PHE A 56 -15.82 14.14 -2.92
C PHE A 56 -15.79 12.65 -3.29
N LEU A 57 -16.41 12.26 -4.40
CA LEU A 57 -16.32 10.88 -4.90
C LEU A 57 -14.86 10.51 -5.22
N GLY A 58 -14.10 11.40 -5.85
CA GLY A 58 -12.68 11.19 -6.14
C GLY A 58 -11.86 11.01 -4.86
N ILE A 59 -12.06 11.86 -3.85
CA ILE A 59 -11.40 11.73 -2.54
C ILE A 59 -11.75 10.40 -1.88
N ILE A 60 -13.04 10.09 -1.76
CA ILE A 60 -13.51 8.87 -1.08
C ILE A 60 -12.99 7.61 -1.80
N SER A 61 -13.09 7.57 -3.14
CA SER A 61 -12.57 6.48 -3.96
C SER A 61 -11.06 6.31 -3.80
N GLY A 62 -10.30 7.40 -3.90
CA GLY A 62 -8.85 7.39 -3.77
C GLY A 62 -8.38 6.95 -2.39
N LEU A 63 -9.03 7.44 -1.33
CA LEU A 63 -8.73 7.01 0.04
C LEU A 63 -9.10 5.54 0.25
N TYR A 64 -10.25 5.09 -0.23
CA TYR A 64 -10.66 3.69 -0.09
C TYR A 64 -9.67 2.74 -0.78
N GLN A 65 -9.34 3.00 -2.04
CA GLN A 65 -8.36 2.20 -2.79
C GLN A 65 -6.98 2.26 -2.15
N GLY A 66 -6.51 3.46 -1.82
CA GLY A 66 -5.21 3.65 -1.20
C GLY A 66 -5.10 2.91 0.13
N ILE A 67 -6.05 3.07 1.04
CA ILE A 67 -6.03 2.40 2.36
C ILE A 67 -6.13 0.88 2.20
N MET A 68 -6.99 0.39 1.30
CA MET A 68 -7.13 -1.04 1.02
C MET A 68 -5.81 -1.65 0.52
N GLU A 69 -5.08 -0.92 -0.32
CA GLU A 69 -3.78 -1.33 -0.85
C GLU A 69 -2.69 -1.32 0.24
N LEU A 70 -2.69 -0.30 1.11
CA LEU A 70 -1.83 -0.25 2.31
C LEU A 70 -2.07 -1.46 3.22
N MET A 71 -3.33 -1.80 3.49
CA MET A 71 -3.68 -2.94 4.33
C MET A 71 -3.23 -4.27 3.73
N LYS A 72 -3.45 -4.48 2.44
CA LYS A 72 -3.02 -5.70 1.74
C LYS A 72 -1.51 -5.90 1.78
N GLU A 73 -0.73 -4.84 1.54
CA GLU A 73 0.73 -4.94 1.55
C GLU A 73 1.25 -5.16 2.97
N ALA A 74 0.64 -4.54 3.98
CA ALA A 74 0.96 -4.77 5.39
C ALA A 74 0.70 -6.23 5.83
N GLU A 75 -0.46 -6.80 5.46
CA GLU A 75 -0.78 -8.21 5.74
C GLU A 75 0.19 -9.18 5.04
N LYS A 76 0.56 -8.87 3.78
CA LYS A 76 1.51 -9.68 3.02
C LYS A 76 2.89 -9.70 3.69
N GLN A 77 3.38 -8.56 4.17
CA GLN A 77 4.64 -8.49 4.91
C GLN A 77 4.61 -9.30 6.20
N ASP A 78 3.50 -9.30 6.96
CA ASP A 78 3.38 -10.10 8.19
C ASP A 78 3.36 -11.61 7.90
N ASN A 79 2.64 -12.03 6.86
CA ASN A 79 2.54 -13.43 6.46
C ASN A 79 3.88 -14.00 5.95
N GLU A 80 4.64 -13.21 5.19
CA GLU A 80 5.98 -13.58 4.74
C GLU A 80 6.95 -13.73 5.92
N PHE A 81 6.85 -12.85 6.93
CA PHE A 81 7.66 -12.94 8.15
C PHE A 81 7.34 -14.21 8.97
N LYS A 82 6.05 -14.57 9.09
CA LYS A 82 5.59 -15.79 9.78
C LYS A 82 6.03 -17.07 9.06
N GLN A 83 5.96 -17.11 7.73
CA GLN A 83 6.44 -18.27 6.96
C GLN A 83 7.95 -18.47 7.08
N GLN A 84 8.74 -17.41 7.05
CA GLN A 84 10.20 -17.51 7.21
C GLN A 84 10.58 -18.05 8.60
N ARG A 85 9.87 -17.60 9.65
CA ARG A 85 10.10 -18.08 11.02
C ARG A 85 9.79 -19.57 11.19
N ASN A 86 8.67 -20.06 10.63
CA ASN A 86 8.29 -21.47 10.72
C ASN A 86 9.22 -22.43 9.97
N ARG A 87 9.86 -21.99 8.87
CA ARG A 87 10.84 -22.80 8.14
C ARG A 87 12.13 -23.01 8.92
N GLN A 88 12.54 -22.06 9.77
CA GLN A 88 13.75 -22.22 10.60
C GLN A 88 13.51 -23.18 11.78
N THR A 89 12.30 -23.23 12.34
CA THR A 89 11.98 -24.12 13.48
C THR A 89 11.85 -25.59 13.09
N THR A 90 11.42 -25.91 11.86
CA THR A 90 11.31 -27.29 11.40
C THR A 90 12.63 -27.89 10.95
N THR A 91 13.55 -27.10 10.38
CA THR A 91 14.89 -27.60 10.02
C THR A 91 15.73 -27.93 11.26
N GLY A 92 15.68 -27.11 12.31
CA GLY A 92 16.45 -27.36 13.54
C GLY A 92 15.96 -28.53 14.39
N LYS A 93 14.72 -29.01 14.19
CA LYS A 93 14.16 -30.15 14.95
C LYS A 93 14.54 -31.52 14.37
N ASN A 94 14.90 -31.58 13.09
CA ASN A 94 15.27 -32.82 12.42
C ASN A 94 16.76 -33.18 12.55
N GLU A 95 17.62 -32.25 12.96
CA GLU A 95 19.05 -32.51 13.19
C GLU A 95 19.35 -33.06 14.60
N GLY A 96 18.35 -33.19 15.48
CA GLY A 96 18.52 -33.64 16.87
C GLY A 96 17.95 -35.01 17.21
N ASN A 97 17.48 -35.79 16.22
CA ASN A 97 16.83 -37.10 16.45
C ASN A 97 17.47 -38.23 15.63
N SER A 98 18.76 -38.11 15.36
CA SER A 98 19.59 -39.17 14.79
C SER A 98 20.62 -39.61 15.83
N ASP A 99 20.13 -40.25 16.90
CA ASP A 99 20.88 -41.14 17.79
C ASP A 99 19.97 -42.31 18.18
#